data_AF-A0A733BSG4-F1
#
_entry.id   AF-A0A733BSG4-F1
#
_cell.length_a   1.000
_cell.length_b   1.000
_cell.length_c   1.000
_cell.angle_alpha   90.00
_cell.angle_beta   90.00
_cell.angle_gamma   90.00
#
_symmetry.space_group_name_H-M   'P 1'
#
loop_
_entity.id
_entity.type
_entity.pdbx_description
1 polymer ?
#
loop_
_entity_poly.entity_id
_entity_poly.type
_entity_poly.pdbx_seq_one_letter_code
_entity_poly.pdbx_strand_id
1 'polypeptide(L)' 'MGSKGANKSFDYNLIKILDAVILSGNAAMAAKKLGITPAAVSLALKRLQSYYPEELF' A
#
# COMPACT_ATOMS: atom_id res chain seq x y z
N MET A 1 -25.53 17.95 10.29
CA MET A 1 -25.47 16.53 9.90
C MET A 1 -24.17 16.26 9.18
N GLY A 2 -23.34 15.37 9.76
CA GLY A 2 -22.24 14.59 9.16
C GLY A 2 -21.31 15.23 8.13
N SER A 3 -20.09 15.52 8.57
CA SER A 3 -18.92 15.87 7.75
C SER A 3 -18.79 14.99 6.50
N LYS A 4 -18.97 15.56 5.31
CA LYS A 4 -18.46 14.99 4.04
C LYS A 4 -16.94 15.11 4.10
N GLY A 5 -16.30 14.11 4.68
CA GLY A 5 -14.85 13.97 4.65
C GLY A 5 -14.38 14.10 3.19
N ALA A 6 -13.48 15.04 2.96
CA ALA A 6 -12.89 15.33 1.66
C ALA A 6 -12.58 14.06 0.88
N ASN A 7 -12.93 14.02 -0.40
CA ASN A 7 -12.46 13.01 -1.35
C ASN A 7 -10.95 12.82 -1.13
N LYS A 8 -10.55 11.76 -0.42
CA LYS A 8 -9.15 11.40 -0.30
C LYS A 8 -8.74 10.92 -1.68
N SER A 9 -8.08 11.79 -2.43
CA SER A 9 -7.39 11.43 -3.66
C SER A 9 -6.59 10.16 -3.39
N PHE A 10 -6.65 9.23 -4.34
CA PHE A 10 -5.91 7.98 -4.25
C PHE A 10 -4.41 8.28 -4.06
N ASP A 11 -3.78 7.62 -3.10
CA ASP A 11 -2.35 7.75 -2.85
C ASP A 11 -1.57 6.84 -3.81
N TYR A 12 -1.05 7.42 -4.88
CA TYR A 12 -0.28 6.69 -5.90
C TYR A 12 1.01 6.06 -5.38
N ASN A 13 1.49 6.42 -4.18
CA ASN A 13 2.63 5.72 -3.59
C ASN A 13 2.29 4.26 -3.23
N LEU A 14 1.01 3.94 -3.02
CA LEU A 14 0.57 2.57 -2.78
C LEU A 14 0.88 1.65 -3.98
N ILE A 15 0.76 2.16 -5.20
CA ILE A 15 1.11 1.42 -6.43
C ILE A 15 2.61 1.20 -6.54
N LYS A 16 3.43 2.20 -6.17
CA LYS A 16 4.89 2.04 -6.14
C LYS A 16 5.33 0.97 -5.14
N ILE A 17 4.66 0.90 -3.99
CA ILE A 17 4.94 -0.11 -2.98
C ILE A 17 4.51 -1.49 -3.48
N LEU A 18 3.34 -1.60 -4.12
CA LEU A 18 2.89 -2.84 -4.76
C LEU A 18 3.90 -3.34 -5.80
N ASP A 19 4.32 -2.47 -6.73
CA ASP A 19 5.32 -2.81 -7.76
C ASP A 19 6.63 -3.29 -7.13
N ALA A 20 7.12 -2.60 -6.10
CA ALA A 20 8.32 -3.02 -5.38
C ALA A 20 8.15 -4.40 -4.71
N VAL A 21 6.97 -4.72 -4.18
CA VAL A 21 6.67 -6.04 -3.58
C VAL A 21 6.63 -7.13 -4.64
N ILE A 22 5.96 -6.89 -5.77
CA ILE A 22 5.91 -7.82 -6.91
C ILE A 22 7.32 -8.12 -7.42
N LEU A 23 8.12 -7.08 -7.68
CA LEU A 23 9.48 -7.23 -8.20
C LEU A 23 10.46 -7.85 -7.18
N SER A 24 10.22 -7.67 -5.88
CA SER A 24 11.09 -8.22 -4.83
C SER A 24 10.65 -9.60 -4.32
N GLY A 25 9.45 -10.05 -4.69
CA GLY A 25 8.86 -11.34 -4.29
C GLY A 25 8.38 -11.43 -2.84
N ASN A 26 8.74 -10.48 -1.96
CA ASN A 26 8.22 -10.41 -0.59
C ASN A 26 8.35 -9.01 0.02
N ALA A 27 7.54 -8.74 1.06
CA ALA A 27 7.46 -7.44 1.72
C ALA A 27 8.76 -7.03 2.44
N ALA A 28 9.55 -7.97 2.97
CA ALA A 28 10.79 -7.67 3.65
C ALA A 28 11.89 -7.18 2.69
N MET A 29 12.02 -7.83 1.53
CA MET A 29 12.94 -7.43 0.48
C MET A 29 12.53 -6.11 -0.17
N ALA A 30 11.22 -5.90 -0.38
CA ALA A 30 10.69 -4.63 -0.86
C ALA A 30 10.98 -3.48 0.12
N ALA A 31 10.78 -3.71 1.43
CA ALA A 31 11.09 -2.74 2.47
C ALA A 31 12.58 -2.35 2.45
N LYS A 32 13.48 -3.33 2.34
CA LYS A 32 14.93 -3.09 2.19
C LYS A 32 15.24 -2.27 0.94
N LYS A 33 14.62 -2.58 -0.21
CA LYS A 33 14.81 -1.87 -1.49
C LYS A 33 14.29 -0.43 -1.43
N LEU A 34 13.18 -0.20 -0.74
CA LEU A 34 12.54 1.10 -0.59
C LEU A 34 13.10 1.96 0.56
N GLY A 35 13.98 1.40 1.41
CA GLY A 35 14.52 2.11 2.56
C GLY A 35 13.50 2.40 3.66
N ILE A 36 12.45 1.57 3.78
CA ILE A 36 11.40 1.70 4.79
C ILE A 36 11.29 0.44 5.65
N THR A 37 10.43 0.45 6.68
CA THR A 37 10.23 -0.74 7.52
C THR A 37 9.28 -1.74 6.85
N PRO A 38 9.42 -3.06 7.11
CA PRO A 38 8.46 -4.06 6.64
C PRO A 38 7.02 -3.78 7.10
N ALA A 39 6.85 -3.23 8.32
CA ALA A 39 5.54 -2.82 8.83
C ALA A 39 4.91 -1.69 8.00
N ALA A 40 5.71 -0.74 7.49
CA ALA A 40 5.23 0.31 6.61
C ALA A 40 4.74 -0.25 5.26
N VAL A 41 5.44 -1.26 4.71
CA VAL A 41 4.99 -1.99 3.51
C VAL A 41 3.66 -2.69 3.77
N SER A 42 3.55 -3.47 4.86
CA SER A 42 2.30 -4.16 5.19
C SER A 42 1.13 -3.21 5.41
N LEU A 43 1.37 -2.06 6.04
CA LEU A 43 0.35 -1.03 6.22
C LEU A 43 -0.09 -0.42 4.88
N ALA A 44 0.85 -0.16 3.98
CA ALA A 44 0.55 0.33 2.64
C ALA A 44 -0.26 -0.70 1.83
N LEU A 45 0.10 -1.98 1.88
CA LEU A 45 -0.67 -3.04 1.21
C LEU A 45 -2.09 -3.15 1.77
N LYS A 46 -2.28 -3.08 3.10
CA LYS A 46 -3.62 -3.04 3.71
C LYS A 46 -4.43 -1.81 3.29
N ARG A 47 -3.78 -0.64 3.14
CA ARG A 47 -4.44 0.56 2.63
C ARG A 47 -4.82 0.39 1.16
N LEU A 48 -3.95 -0.22 0.35
CA LEU A 48 -4.25 -0.51 -1.05
C LEU A 48 -5.43 -1.47 -1.18
N GLN A 49 -5.43 -2.55 -0.39
CA GLN A 49 -6.52 -3.52 -0.30
C GLN A 49 -7.86 -2.84 -0.02
N SER A 50 -7.90 -1.79 0.80
CA SER A 50 -9.17 -1.09 1.11
C SER A 50 -9.83 -0.39 -0.08
N TYR A 51 -9.12 -0.23 -1.20
CA TYR A 51 -9.67 0.29 -2.46
C TYR A 51 -10.30 -0.80 -3.34
N TYR A 52 -10.08 -2.07 -3.05
CA TYR A 52 -10.54 -3.19 -3.87
C TYR A 52 -11.44 -4.13 -3.04
N PRO A 53 -12.57 -4.61 -3.60
CA PRO A 53 -13.46 -5.52 -2.91
C PRO A 53 -12.87 -6.94 -2.77
N GLU A 54 -11.91 -7.31 -3.62
CA GLU A 54 -11.27 -8.62 -3.66
C GLU A 54 -9.88 -8.58 -3.04
N GLU A 55 -9.47 -9.67 -2.40
CA GLU A 55 -8.15 -9.80 -1.79
C GLU A 55 -7.04 -9.79 -2.85
N LEU A 56 -6.08 -8.88 -2.70
CA LEU A 56 -4.96 -8.70 -3.62
C LEU A 56 -3.80 -9.70 -3.38
N PHE A 57 -3.73 -10.31 -2.19
CA PHE A 57 -2.62 -11.15 -1.73
C PHE A 57 -3.08 -12.33 -0.89
#